data_AF-A0A378YCU7-F1
#
_entry.id   AF-A0A378YCU7-F1
#
_cell.length_a   1.000
_cell.length_b   1.000
_cell.length_c   1.000
_cell.angle_alpha   90.00
_cell.angle_beta   90.00
_cell.angle_gamma   90.00
#
_symmetry.space_group_name_H-M   'P 1'
#
loop_
_entity.id
_entity.type
_entity.pdbx_description
1 polymer ?
#
loop_
_entity_poly.entity_id
_entity_poly.type
_entity_poly.pdbx_seq_one_letter_code
_entity_poly.pdbx_strand_id
1 'polypeptide(L)'
;MADVAAAFAQCSGATPADPCLDPCLDSRPDSQADPLARAEAELARVLATLADGQREGRESLSFARLAKRSALPMSTLLRYLGVLADARWVVIETSEPTRQHVRLTLAGLAQHDSLATHASLAMSSLGSDGLPP
;
A
#
# COMPACT_ATOMS: atom_id res chain seq x y z
N MET A 1 40.87 0.53 26.09
CA MET A 1 39.67 0.30 26.93
C MET A 1 38.48 0.24 25.98
N ALA A 2 37.78 -0.86 25.71
CA ALA A 2 37.78 -2.21 26.28
C ALA A 2 37.53 -3.23 25.15
N ASP A 3 38.05 -4.42 25.40
CA ASP A 3 38.15 -5.59 24.52
C ASP A 3 36.82 -6.38 24.51
N VAL A 4 36.41 -6.85 23.32
CA VAL A 4 35.23 -7.70 23.10
C VAL A 4 35.68 -9.16 23.24
N ALA A 5 35.45 -9.76 24.41
CA ALA A 5 35.72 -11.18 24.62
C ALA A 5 34.96 -11.74 25.84
N ALA A 6 33.73 -12.17 25.62
CA ALA A 6 32.98 -13.09 26.48
C ALA A 6 31.85 -13.68 25.62
N ALA A 7 31.53 -14.97 25.59
CA ALA A 7 32.10 -16.15 26.20
C ALA A 7 31.65 -17.32 25.30
N PHE A 8 32.56 -18.20 24.92
CA PHE A 8 32.28 -19.40 24.15
C PHE A 8 32.42 -20.61 25.09
N ALA A 9 31.37 -21.42 25.17
CA ALA A 9 31.21 -22.76 25.79
C ALA A 9 29.83 -22.76 26.50
N GLN A 10 28.91 -23.72 26.40
CA GLN A 10 28.87 -25.16 26.08
C GLN A 10 27.40 -25.44 25.60
N CYS A 11 26.93 -26.55 25.02
CA CYS A 11 27.17 -27.97 25.17
C CYS A 11 26.56 -28.69 23.96
N SER A 12 27.20 -29.78 23.52
CA SER A 12 26.69 -30.74 22.54
C SER A 12 25.51 -31.55 23.10
N GLY A 13 24.56 -31.88 22.24
CA GLY A 13 23.54 -32.91 22.49
C GLY A 13 23.03 -33.44 21.15
N ALA A 14 23.50 -34.62 20.74
CA ALA A 14 23.09 -35.30 19.53
C ALA A 14 21.86 -36.17 19.79
N THR A 15 20.86 -36.12 18.90
CA THR A 15 19.93 -37.22 18.65
C THR A 15 19.53 -37.22 17.16
N PRO A 16 19.73 -38.31 16.41
CA PRO A 16 19.17 -38.47 15.08
C PRO A 16 17.86 -39.24 15.18
N ALA A 17 16.73 -38.58 14.87
CA ALA A 17 15.47 -39.27 14.63
C ALA A 17 14.65 -38.47 13.61
N ASP A 18 14.64 -39.02 12.39
CA ASP A 18 13.53 -39.08 11.45
C ASP A 18 12.76 -37.78 11.12
N PRO A 19 12.88 -37.32 9.86
CA PRO A 19 11.73 -36.69 9.23
C PRO A 19 11.34 -37.42 7.95
N CYS A 20 10.55 -38.48 8.05
CA CYS A 20 9.45 -38.70 7.11
C CYS A 20 8.43 -37.56 7.29
N LEU A 21 8.82 -36.36 6.87
CA LEU A 21 7.89 -35.30 6.54
C LEU A 21 7.76 -35.35 5.03
N ASP A 22 6.71 -36.01 4.57
CA ASP A 22 6.07 -35.62 3.32
C ASP A 22 5.69 -34.14 3.52
N PRO A 23 6.30 -33.17 2.81
CA PRO A 23 5.62 -31.92 2.62
C PRO A 23 4.48 -32.27 1.66
N CYS A 24 3.31 -32.61 2.20
CA CYS A 24 2.08 -32.23 1.53
C CYS A 24 2.22 -30.73 1.29
N LEU A 25 2.73 -30.40 0.10
CA LEU A 25 2.67 -29.12 -0.57
C LEU A 25 1.19 -28.83 -0.72
N ASP A 26 0.57 -28.43 0.40
CA ASP A 26 -0.77 -27.90 0.40
C ASP A 26 -0.67 -26.60 -0.38
N SER A 27 -1.03 -26.75 -1.64
CA SER A 27 -1.05 -25.74 -2.65
C SER A 27 -2.13 -24.75 -2.26
N ARG A 28 -1.75 -23.70 -1.55
CA ARG A 28 -2.51 -22.46 -1.49
C ARG A 28 -1.59 -21.26 -1.68
N PRO A 29 -1.33 -20.84 -2.93
CA PRO A 29 -0.89 -19.48 -3.20
C PRO A 29 -2.10 -18.53 -3.08
N ASP A 30 -2.80 -18.56 -1.94
CA ASP A 30 -3.98 -17.72 -1.72
C ASP A 30 -3.74 -16.87 -0.48
N SER A 31 -3.52 -15.57 -0.71
CA SER A 31 -3.64 -14.44 0.23
C SER A 31 -2.39 -13.63 0.55
N GLN A 32 -1.23 -13.87 -0.07
CA GLN A 32 -0.26 -12.78 -0.17
C GLN A 32 -0.68 -11.90 -1.35
N ALA A 33 -1.62 -10.97 -1.11
CA ALA A 33 -1.98 -9.96 -2.10
C ALA A 33 -0.69 -9.41 -2.73
N ASP A 34 -0.64 -9.44 -4.06
CA ASP A 34 0.50 -8.96 -4.81
C ASP A 34 0.90 -7.57 -4.28
N PRO A 35 2.18 -7.37 -3.88
CA PRO A 35 2.60 -6.14 -3.21
C PRO A 35 2.39 -4.90 -4.10
N LEU A 36 2.47 -5.05 -5.43
CA LEU A 36 2.18 -3.99 -6.38
C LEU A 36 0.68 -3.74 -6.44
N ALA A 37 -0.15 -4.78 -6.54
CA ALA A 37 -1.62 -4.64 -6.52
C ALA A 37 -2.11 -3.95 -5.24
N ARG A 38 -1.48 -4.23 -4.09
CA ARG A 38 -1.75 -3.53 -2.84
C ARG A 38 -1.36 -2.05 -2.92
N ALA A 39 -0.17 -1.74 -3.42
CA ALA A 39 0.28 -0.35 -3.58
C ALA A 39 -0.62 0.44 -4.53
N GLU A 40 -1.07 -0.17 -5.64
CA GLU A 40 -2.02 0.42 -6.57
C GLU A 40 -3.37 0.71 -5.91
N ALA A 41 -3.90 -0.23 -5.12
CA ALA A 41 -5.14 -0.02 -4.38
C ALA A 41 -5.01 1.10 -3.33
N GLU A 42 -3.87 1.19 -2.65
CA GLU A 42 -3.58 2.26 -1.70
C GLU A 42 -3.45 3.63 -2.41
N LEU A 43 -2.78 3.69 -3.57
CA LEU A 43 -2.68 4.89 -4.40
C LEU A 43 -4.05 5.35 -4.92
N ALA A 44 -4.85 4.42 -5.45
CA ALA A 44 -6.21 4.70 -5.91
C ALA A 44 -7.05 5.29 -4.77
N ARG A 45 -6.91 4.77 -3.53
CA ARG A 45 -7.60 5.30 -2.35
C ARG A 45 -7.14 6.71 -1.98
N VAL A 46 -5.86 7.03 -2.11
CA VAL A 46 -5.35 8.40 -1.88
C VAL A 46 -5.98 9.37 -2.87
N LEU A 47 -6.00 9.01 -4.16
CA LEU A 47 -6.60 9.84 -5.21
C LEU A 47 -8.12 10.01 -5.02
N ALA A 48 -8.83 8.92 -4.70
CA ALA A 48 -10.26 8.95 -4.38
C ALA A 48 -10.56 9.88 -3.20
N THR A 49 -9.76 9.81 -2.13
CA THR A 49 -9.92 10.66 -0.95
C THR A 49 -9.77 12.15 -1.29
N LEU A 50 -8.85 12.49 -2.19
CA LEU A 50 -8.67 13.87 -2.65
C LEU A 50 -9.83 14.32 -3.55
N ALA A 51 -10.28 13.47 -4.47
CA ALA A 51 -11.43 13.75 -5.34
C ALA A 51 -12.71 13.96 -4.52
N ASP A 52 -12.96 13.13 -3.51
CA ASP A 52 -14.07 13.31 -2.57
C ASP A 52 -13.96 14.64 -1.80
N GLY A 53 -12.74 15.01 -1.39
CA GLY A 53 -12.48 16.32 -0.78
C GLY A 53 -12.89 17.49 -1.69
N GLN A 54 -12.56 17.42 -2.98
CA GLN A 54 -12.96 18.44 -3.95
C GLN A 54 -14.48 18.51 -4.14
N ARG A 55 -15.16 17.36 -4.15
CA ARG A 55 -16.64 17.29 -4.20
C ARG A 55 -17.31 17.87 -2.95
N GLU A 56 -16.64 17.80 -1.79
CA GLU A 56 -17.04 18.47 -0.54
C GLU A 56 -16.75 19.99 -0.53
N GLY A 57 -16.25 20.56 -1.64
CA GLY A 57 -15.87 21.97 -1.72
C GLY A 57 -14.52 22.30 -1.09
N ARG A 58 -13.68 21.29 -0.80
CA ARG A 58 -12.32 21.48 -0.28
C ARG A 58 -11.32 21.27 -1.41
N GLU A 59 -10.75 22.37 -1.90
CA GLU A 59 -9.78 22.33 -3.00
C GLU A 59 -8.49 21.60 -2.62
N SER A 60 -8.11 21.60 -1.34
CA SER A 60 -6.95 20.89 -0.81
C SER A 60 -7.23 20.23 0.55
N LEU A 61 -6.47 19.17 0.86
CA LEU A 61 -6.55 18.44 2.13
C LEU A 61 -5.20 18.47 2.84
N SER A 62 -5.20 18.71 4.16
CA SER A 62 -3.98 18.60 4.95
C SER A 62 -3.49 17.17 5.02
N PHE A 63 -2.17 16.97 5.15
CA PHE A 63 -1.57 15.63 5.22
C PHE A 63 -2.19 14.77 6.33
N ALA A 64 -2.43 15.36 7.51
CA ALA A 64 -3.08 14.68 8.63
C ALA A 64 -4.50 14.19 8.28
N ARG A 65 -5.28 15.00 7.56
CA ARG A 65 -6.64 14.63 7.17
C ARG A 65 -6.63 13.58 6.07
N LEU A 66 -5.71 13.69 5.13
CA LEU A 66 -5.52 12.72 4.05
C LEU A 66 -5.08 11.36 4.60
N ALA A 67 -4.11 11.30 5.51
CA ALA A 67 -3.66 10.07 6.17
C ALA A 67 -4.82 9.38 6.92
N LYS A 68 -5.59 10.15 7.69
CA LYS A 68 -6.74 9.65 8.44
C LYS A 68 -7.82 9.07 7.53
N ARG A 69 -8.16 9.76 6.44
CA ARG A 69 -9.24 9.32 5.53
C ARG A 69 -8.82 8.16 4.62
N SER A 70 -7.58 8.13 4.18
CA SER A 70 -7.03 7.01 3.39
C SER A 70 -6.68 5.78 4.24
N ALA A 71 -6.70 5.91 5.58
CA ALA A 71 -6.24 4.89 6.53
C ALA A 71 -4.80 4.44 6.28
N LEU A 72 -3.93 5.37 5.88
CA LEU A 72 -2.51 5.11 5.64
C LEU A 72 -1.64 5.69 6.76
N PRO A 73 -0.55 4.98 7.15
CA PRO A 73 0.50 5.58 7.96
C PRO A 73 1.07 6.83 7.29
N MET A 74 1.43 7.85 8.07
CA MET A 74 1.96 9.12 7.54
C MET A 74 3.20 8.90 6.66
N SER A 75 4.12 8.00 7.06
CA SER A 75 5.31 7.68 6.27
C SER A 75 4.99 7.07 4.91
N THR A 76 4.01 6.17 4.85
CA THR A 76 3.51 5.57 3.59
C THR A 76 2.85 6.63 2.73
N LEU A 77 2.02 7.49 3.31
CA LEU A 77 1.39 8.59 2.60
C LEU A 77 2.44 9.53 1.98
N LEU A 78 3.45 9.95 2.75
CA LEU A 78 4.51 10.83 2.25
C LEU A 78 5.27 10.22 1.07
N ARG A 79 5.56 8.90 1.14
CA ARG A 79 6.18 8.18 0.03
C ARG A 79 5.33 8.24 -1.23
N TYR A 80 4.04 7.94 -1.11
CA TYR A 80 3.12 7.99 -2.24
C TYR A 80 2.91 9.41 -2.76
N LEU A 81 2.80 10.41 -1.89
CA LEU A 81 2.70 11.81 -2.30
C LEU A 81 3.94 12.29 -3.07
N GLY A 82 5.14 11.80 -2.73
CA GLY A 82 6.34 12.06 -3.52
C GLY A 82 6.20 11.58 -4.96
N VAL A 83 5.85 10.31 -5.15
CA VAL A 83 5.64 9.70 -6.48
C VAL A 83 4.52 10.41 -7.26
N LEU A 84 3.40 10.72 -6.60
CA LEU A 84 2.28 11.40 -7.21
C LEU A 84 2.60 12.86 -7.59
N ALA A 85 3.44 13.54 -6.81
CA ALA A 85 3.90 14.90 -7.10
C ALA A 85 4.89 14.90 -8.28
N ASP A 86 5.82 13.93 -8.33
CA ASP A 86 6.75 13.75 -9.44
C ASP A 86 6.01 13.47 -10.75
N ALA A 87 4.94 12.66 -10.70
CA ALA A 87 4.04 12.42 -11.82
C ALA A 87 3.10 13.59 -12.15
N ARG A 88 3.13 14.68 -11.35
CA ARG A 88 2.25 15.85 -11.44
C ARG A 88 0.75 15.53 -11.30
N TRP A 89 0.41 14.44 -10.62
CA TRP A 89 -0.98 14.07 -10.33
C TRP A 89 -1.53 14.87 -9.15
N VAL A 90 -0.66 15.27 -8.23
CA VAL A 90 -1.00 16.14 -7.10
C VAL A 90 -0.04 17.33 -7.02
N VAL A 91 -0.47 18.39 -6.34
CA VAL A 91 0.37 19.53 -5.96
C VAL A 91 0.40 19.64 -4.45
N ILE A 92 1.60 19.73 -3.88
CA ILE A 92 1.80 19.96 -2.45
C ILE A 92 1.92 21.46 -2.22
N GLU A 93 0.99 22.01 -1.45
CA GLU A 93 0.94 23.40 -1.06
C GLU A 93 1.45 23.54 0.36
N THR A 94 2.42 24.42 0.57
CA THR A 94 2.90 24.78 1.91
C THR A 94 2.25 26.09 2.29
N SER A 95 1.20 26.03 3.12
CA SER A 95 0.46 27.23 3.55
C SER A 95 1.14 27.91 4.74
N GLU A 96 1.78 27.11 5.61
CA GLU A 96 2.52 27.52 6.81
C GLU A 96 3.68 26.54 7.03
N PRO A 97 4.73 26.89 7.78
CA PRO A 97 5.89 26.01 8.01
C PRO A 97 5.53 24.63 8.57
N THR A 98 4.34 24.47 9.17
CA THR A 98 3.88 23.22 9.79
C THR A 98 2.65 22.60 9.12
N ARG A 99 2.06 23.26 8.10
CA ARG A 99 0.81 22.80 7.47
C ARG A 99 0.97 22.65 5.97
N GLN A 100 1.23 21.40 5.59
CA GLN A 100 1.26 20.97 4.20
C GLN A 100 -0.13 20.45 3.79
N HIS A 101 -0.59 20.93 2.65
CA HIS A 101 -1.83 20.55 2.00
C HIS A 101 -1.53 19.92 0.64
N VAL A 102 -2.43 19.06 0.18
CA VAL A 102 -2.37 18.44 -1.14
C VAL A 102 -3.62 18.81 -1.91
N ARG A 103 -3.44 19.28 -3.14
CA ARG A 103 -4.51 19.44 -4.12
C ARG A 103 -4.36 18.41 -5.22
N LEU A 104 -5.48 17.83 -5.65
CA LEU A 104 -5.54 16.97 -6.82
C LEU A 104 -5.55 17.81 -8.10
N THR A 105 -4.73 17.44 -9.08
CA THR A 105 -4.71 18.08 -10.39
C THR A 105 -5.74 17.45 -11.34
N LEU A 106 -5.98 18.09 -12.48
CA LEU A 106 -6.77 17.49 -13.55
C LEU A 106 -6.16 16.18 -14.06
N ALA A 107 -4.82 16.09 -14.15
CA ALA A 107 -4.14 14.87 -14.57
C ALA A 107 -4.33 13.74 -13.55
N GLY A 108 -4.25 14.06 -12.25
CA GLY A 108 -4.50 13.09 -11.18
C GLY A 108 -5.95 12.61 -11.14
N LEU A 109 -6.90 13.49 -11.47
CA LEU A 109 -8.32 13.12 -11.56
C LEU A 109 -8.58 12.16 -12.73
N ALA A 110 -8.02 12.42 -13.92
CA ALA A 110 -8.12 11.51 -15.06
C ALA A 110 -7.49 10.13 -14.75
N GLN A 111 -6.39 10.10 -14.02
CA GLN A 111 -5.73 8.86 -13.61
C GLN A 111 -6.52 8.09 -12.56
N HIS A 112 -7.16 8.79 -11.62
CA HIS A 112 -8.10 8.19 -10.70
C HIS A 112 -9.26 7.49 -11.43
N ASP A 113 -9.86 8.14 -12.43
CA ASP A 113 -10.95 7.55 -13.22
C ASP A 113 -10.48 6.29 -13.99
N SER A 114 -9.27 6.32 -14.54
CA SER A 114 -8.65 5.16 -15.20
C SER A 114 -8.44 3.99 -14.23
N LEU A 115 -7.92 4.26 -13.03
CA LEU A 115 -7.70 3.24 -11.99
C LEU A 115 -9.02 2.65 -11.48
N ALA A 116 -10.05 3.49 -11.31
CA ALA A 116 -11.38 3.04 -10.90
C ALA A 116 -12.00 2.11 -11.95
N THR A 117 -11.82 2.43 -13.24
CA THR A 117 -12.26 1.59 -14.35
C THR A 117 -11.56 0.23 -14.34
N HIS A 118 -10.24 0.22 -14.11
CA HIS A 118 -9.46 -1.02 -14.06
C HIS A 118 -9.84 -1.91 -12.86
N ALA A 119 -10.06 -1.30 -11.69
CA ALA A 119 -10.54 -2.02 -10.51
C ALA A 119 -11.93 -2.63 -10.72
N SER A 120 -12.84 -1.90 -11.38
CA SER A 120 -14.18 -2.40 -11.71
C SER A 120 -14.14 -3.58 -12.69
N LEU A 121 -13.25 -3.55 -13.68
CA LEU A 121 -13.05 -4.65 -14.63
C LEU A 121 -12.49 -5.90 -13.93
N ALA A 122 -11.48 -5.73 -13.06
CA ALA A 122 -10.89 -6.83 -12.30
C ALA A 122 -11.93 -7.55 -11.41
N MET A 123 -12.84 -6.81 -10.77
CA MET A 123 -13.93 -7.40 -9.98
C MET A 123 -14.98 -8.12 -10.83
N SER A 124 -15.19 -7.67 -12.07
CA SER A 124 -16.15 -8.29 -12.99
C SER A 124 -15.63 -9.62 -13.56
N SER A 125 -14.31 -9.72 -13.78
CA SER A 125 -13.67 -10.95 -14.28
C SER A 125 -13.63 -12.08 -13.25
N LEU A 126 -13.61 -11.78 -11.94
CA LEU A 126 -13.62 -12.80 -10.89
C LEU A 126 -14.99 -13.48 -10.71
N GLY A 127 -16.05 -12.97 -11.33
CA GLY A 127 -17.42 -13.46 -11.18
C GLY A 127 -17.90 -14.49 -12.21
N SER A 128 -17.03 -14.95 -13.13
CA SER A 128 -17.45 -15.83 -14.26
C SER A 128 -16.90 -17.26 -14.21
N ASP A 129 -16.16 -17.65 -13.17
CA ASP A 129 -15.61 -19.00 -13.05
C ASP A 129 -16.48 -19.85 -12.11
N GLY A 130 -17.47 -20.57 -12.66
CA GLY A 130 -18.24 -21.54 -11.88
C GLY A 130 -19.65 -21.83 -12.36
N LEU A 131 -19.80 -22.41 -13.55
CA LEU A 131 -20.99 -23.20 -13.86
C LEU A 131 -20.56 -24.50 -14.56
N PRO A 132 -20.45 -25.63 -13.84
CA PRO A 132 -20.34 -26.92 -14.51
C PRO A 132 -21.72 -27.37 -15.04
N PRO A 133 -21.75 -28.14 -16.15
CA PRO A 133 -22.97 -28.65 -16.77
C PRO A 133 -23.67 -29.75 -15.95
#